data_AF-A0A522AZE5-F1
#
_entry.id   AF-A0A522AZE5-F1
#
_cell.length_a   1.000
_cell.length_b   1.000
_cell.length_c   1.000
_cell.angle_alpha   90.00
_cell.angle_beta   90.00
_cell.angle_gamma   90.00
#
_symmetry.space_group_name_H-M   'P 1'
#
loop_
_entity.id
_entity.type
_entity.pdbx_description
1 polymer ?
#
loop_
_entity_poly.entity_id
_entity_poly.type
_entity_poly.pdbx_seq_one_letter_code
_entity_poly.pdbx_strand_id
1 'polypeptide(L)'
;MDALTLLPDYQKLSVESRSRLVIVAAQRARQLMQGARPALPTRHTKPTTIALEEMLKGKIHFLVGKEAQKAMKEARKQRERELEKLTMAQVAGADAAEIKKDLSVVVDDSPKPAEASEDD
;
A
#
# COMPACT_ATOMS: atom_id res chain seq x y z
N MET A 1 -13.30 29.46 -19.81
CA MET A 1 -11.86 29.79 -19.71
C MET A 1 -11.15 28.67 -18.98
N ASP A 2 -10.06 28.13 -19.54
CA ASP A 2 -9.27 27.07 -18.90
C ASP A 2 -8.36 27.67 -17.83
N ALA A 3 -8.56 27.29 -16.56
CA ALA A 3 -7.82 27.84 -15.43
C ALA A 3 -6.32 27.48 -15.49
N LEU A 4 -5.94 26.37 -16.16
CA LEU A 4 -4.53 25.97 -16.29
C LEU A 4 -3.77 26.83 -17.30
N THR A 5 -4.45 27.38 -18.31
CA THR A 5 -3.81 28.29 -19.27
C THR A 5 -3.43 29.64 -18.66
N LEU A 6 -3.97 29.96 -17.49
CA LEU A 6 -3.63 31.17 -16.73
C LEU A 6 -2.37 30.97 -15.87
N LEU A 7 -1.87 29.74 -15.74
CA LEU A 7 -0.63 29.48 -15.00
C LEU A 7 0.57 29.90 -15.86
N PRO A 8 1.47 30.74 -15.34
CA PRO A 8 2.71 31.07 -16.02
C PRO A 8 3.53 29.80 -16.26
N ASP A 9 4.16 29.70 -17.43
CA ASP A 9 5.03 28.60 -17.85
C ASP A 9 4.37 27.20 -17.96
N TYR A 10 3.03 27.10 -17.95
CA TYR A 10 2.33 25.82 -18.19
C TYR A 10 2.78 25.12 -19.49
N GLN A 11 3.04 25.90 -20.54
CA GLN A 11 3.46 25.37 -21.85
C GLN A 11 4.88 24.80 -21.87
N LYS A 12 5.71 25.10 -20.87
CA LYS A 12 7.09 24.61 -20.76
C LYS A 12 7.20 23.34 -19.90
N LEU A 13 6.11 22.86 -19.32
CA LEU A 13 6.16 21.59 -18.60
C LEU A 13 6.46 20.45 -19.56
N SER A 14 7.32 19.53 -19.12
CA SER A 14 7.57 18.25 -19.79
C SER A 14 6.36 17.30 -19.77
N VAL A 15 5.20 17.77 -19.27
CA VAL A 15 4.00 16.98 -19.10
C VAL A 15 3.11 17.16 -20.33
N GLU A 16 3.06 16.13 -21.15
CA GLU A 16 2.33 16.10 -22.42
C GLU A 16 0.80 16.27 -22.30
N SER A 17 0.22 16.11 -21.09
CA SER A 17 -1.22 16.18 -20.87
C SER A 17 -1.64 16.85 -19.56
N ARG A 18 -2.71 17.67 -19.64
CA ARG A 18 -3.37 18.33 -18.50
C ARG A 18 -3.77 17.34 -17.40
N SER A 19 -4.32 16.19 -17.78
CA SER A 19 -4.76 15.19 -16.79
C SER A 19 -3.58 14.61 -16.02
N ARG A 20 -2.45 14.41 -16.70
CA ARG A 20 -1.22 13.93 -16.06
C ARG A 20 -0.65 14.95 -15.08
N LEU A 21 -0.70 16.24 -15.41
CA LEU A 21 -0.31 17.31 -14.49
C LEU A 21 -1.10 17.21 -13.18
N VAL A 22 -2.43 17.13 -13.27
CA VAL A 22 -3.30 17.05 -12.08
C VAL A 22 -3.01 15.79 -11.25
N ILE A 23 -2.84 14.64 -11.90
CA ILE A 23 -2.57 13.37 -11.20
C ILE A 23 -1.22 13.42 -10.47
N VAL A 24 -0.16 13.89 -11.13
CA VAL A 24 1.18 13.98 -10.53
C VAL A 24 1.20 15.00 -9.39
N ALA A 25 0.59 16.18 -9.58
CA ALA A 25 0.49 17.19 -8.54
C ALA A 25 -0.30 16.68 -7.32
N ALA A 26 -1.39 15.97 -7.53
CA ALA A 26 -2.19 15.37 -6.45
C ALA A 26 -1.41 14.28 -5.71
N GLN A 27 -0.68 13.41 -6.43
CA GLN A 27 0.19 12.42 -5.81
C GLN A 27 1.29 13.07 -4.97
N ARG A 28 1.93 14.12 -5.49
CA ARG A 28 2.95 14.85 -4.75
C ARG A 28 2.37 15.53 -3.51
N ALA A 29 1.22 16.17 -3.62
CA ALA A 29 0.56 16.81 -2.49
C ALA A 29 0.29 15.80 -1.35
N ARG A 30 -0.11 14.57 -1.68
CA ARG A 30 -0.24 13.48 -0.69
C ARG A 30 1.07 13.13 0.00
N GLN A 31 2.19 13.07 -0.74
CA GLN A 31 3.50 12.83 -0.13
C GLN A 31 3.87 13.94 0.85
N LEU A 32 3.63 15.21 0.48
CA LEU A 32 3.87 16.35 1.37
C LEU A 32 3.00 16.27 2.63
N MET A 33 1.73 15.88 2.50
CA MET A 33 0.84 15.65 3.64
C MET A 33 1.30 14.50 4.55
N GLN A 34 1.99 13.50 3.99
CA GLN A 34 2.62 12.39 4.74
C GLN A 34 3.96 12.78 5.39
N GLY A 35 4.37 14.05 5.30
CA GLY A 35 5.60 14.56 5.91
C GLY A 35 6.82 14.54 4.99
N ALA A 36 6.65 14.28 3.69
CA ALA A 36 7.74 14.44 2.73
C ALA A 36 8.19 15.90 2.67
N ARG A 37 9.50 16.11 2.56
CA ARG A 37 10.06 17.46 2.45
C ARG A 37 9.80 18.05 1.06
N PRO A 38 9.50 19.36 0.96
CA PRO A 38 9.51 20.07 -0.31
C PRO A 38 10.88 19.95 -1.00
N ALA A 39 10.86 19.74 -2.31
CA ALA A 39 12.04 19.69 -3.17
C ALA A 39 12.60 21.09 -3.48
N LEU A 40 11.82 22.13 -3.18
CA LEU A 40 12.18 23.54 -3.38
C LEU A 40 11.83 24.36 -2.14
N PRO A 41 12.61 25.41 -1.83
CA PRO A 41 12.19 26.45 -0.90
C PRO A 41 10.92 27.10 -1.46
N THR A 42 9.85 27.05 -0.68
CA THR A 42 8.54 27.59 -1.06
C THR A 42 8.02 28.51 0.04
N ARG A 43 7.29 29.56 -0.35
CA ARG A 43 6.58 30.46 0.57
C ARG A 43 5.16 29.97 0.85
N HIS A 44 4.72 28.93 0.14
CA HIS A 44 3.37 28.41 0.23
C HIS A 44 3.27 27.35 1.32
N THR A 45 2.14 27.33 2.01
CA THR A 45 1.84 26.35 3.07
C THR A 45 0.94 25.22 2.58
N LYS A 46 0.11 25.49 1.57
CA LYS A 46 -0.83 24.50 1.02
C LYS A 46 -0.06 23.46 0.19
N PRO A 47 -0.16 22.15 0.51
CA PRO A 47 0.62 21.11 -0.16
C PRO A 47 0.31 21.00 -1.65
N THR A 48 -0.93 21.28 -2.06
CA THR A 48 -1.33 21.32 -3.47
C THR A 48 -0.65 22.45 -4.24
N THR A 49 -0.52 23.64 -3.64
CA THR A 49 0.17 24.78 -4.24
C THR A 49 1.68 24.52 -4.35
N ILE A 50 2.28 23.94 -3.31
CA ILE A 50 3.70 23.54 -3.32
C ILE A 50 3.95 22.50 -4.43
N ALA A 51 3.11 21.48 -4.53
CA ALA A 51 3.23 20.45 -5.57
C ALA A 51 3.14 21.02 -6.99
N LEU A 52 2.22 21.96 -7.24
CA LEU A 52 2.11 22.64 -8.53
C LEU A 52 3.35 23.48 -8.83
N GLU A 53 3.87 24.22 -7.85
CA GLU A 53 5.10 25.01 -8.00
C GLU A 53 6.31 24.12 -8.33
N GLU A 54 6.45 22.97 -7.64
CA GLU A 54 7.50 22.01 -7.89
C GLU A 54 7.40 21.37 -9.30
N MET A 55 6.18 21.13 -9.77
CA MET A 55 5.94 20.64 -11.12
C MET A 55 6.29 21.67 -12.20
N LEU A 56 5.85 22.92 -12.02
CA LEU A 56 6.15 24.02 -12.95
C LEU A 56 7.65 24.27 -13.08
N LYS A 57 8.40 24.11 -11.98
CA LYS A 57 9.86 24.23 -11.93
C LYS A 57 10.61 22.94 -12.33
N GLY A 58 9.90 21.89 -12.74
CA GLY A 58 10.49 20.64 -13.22
C GLY A 58 11.27 19.86 -12.16
N LYS A 59 10.96 20.03 -10.87
CA LYS A 59 11.67 19.34 -9.79
C LYS A 59 11.07 17.98 -9.41
N ILE A 60 9.87 17.68 -9.89
CA ILE A 60 9.22 16.39 -9.66
C ILE A 60 9.59 15.40 -10.74
N HIS A 61 10.12 14.26 -10.31
CA HIS A 61 10.48 13.14 -11.19
C HIS A 61 9.33 12.13 -11.18
N PHE A 62 8.89 11.72 -12.37
CA PHE A 62 7.85 10.71 -12.53
C PHE A 62 8.15 9.83 -13.75
N LEU A 63 7.77 8.56 -13.66
CA LEU A 63 7.98 7.59 -14.75
C LEU A 63 6.85 7.67 -15.77
N VAL A 64 7.18 7.41 -17.03
CA VAL A 64 6.21 7.38 -18.15
C VAL A 64 6.36 6.12 -19.00
N GLY A 65 5.33 5.80 -19.78
CA GLY A 65 5.38 4.72 -20.77
C GLY A 65 5.68 3.33 -20.17
N LYS A 66 6.60 2.60 -20.81
CA LYS A 66 6.95 1.21 -20.43
C LYS A 66 7.56 1.11 -19.03
N GLU A 67 8.29 2.13 -18.59
CA GLU A 67 8.91 2.17 -17.26
C GLU A 67 7.85 2.27 -16.16
N ALA A 68 6.86 3.15 -16.35
CA ALA A 68 5.74 3.26 -15.43
C ALA A 68 4.93 1.95 -15.32
N GLN A 69 4.70 1.27 -16.45
CA GLN A 69 4.01 -0.03 -16.47
C GLN A 69 4.77 -1.11 -15.71
N LYS A 70 6.10 -1.20 -15.90
CA LYS A 70 6.94 -2.15 -15.16
C LYS A 70 6.91 -1.87 -13.67
N ALA A 71 7.11 -0.61 -13.27
CA ALA A 71 7.08 -0.20 -11.86
C ALA A 71 5.73 -0.51 -11.19
N MET A 72 4.61 -0.25 -11.87
CA MET A 72 3.28 -0.58 -11.35
C MET A 72 3.05 -2.09 -11.23
N LYS A 73 3.51 -2.88 -12.22
CA LYS A 73 3.39 -4.35 -12.17
C LYS A 73 4.20 -4.95 -11.02
N GLU A 74 5.40 -4.44 -10.81
CA GLU A 74 6.27 -4.85 -9.70
C GLU A 74 5.70 -4.45 -8.36
N ALA A 75 5.24 -3.21 -8.20
CA ALA A 75 4.59 -2.75 -6.96
C ALA A 75 3.32 -3.54 -6.64
N ARG A 76 2.52 -3.90 -7.65
CA ARG A 76 1.34 -4.75 -7.47
C ARG A 76 1.73 -6.15 -7.01
N LYS A 77 2.72 -6.77 -7.66
CA LYS A 77 3.23 -8.10 -7.29
C LYS A 77 3.83 -8.12 -5.89
N GLN A 78 4.51 -7.05 -5.47
CA GLN A 78 5.04 -6.92 -4.11
C GLN A 78 3.92 -6.87 -3.08
N ARG A 79 2.89 -6.03 -3.29
CA ARG A 79 1.73 -5.98 -2.38
C ARG A 79 0.99 -7.29 -2.29
N GLU A 80 0.80 -7.99 -3.41
CA GLU A 80 0.15 -9.30 -3.44
C GLU A 80 0.94 -10.31 -2.60
N ARG A 81 2.27 -10.37 -2.78
CA ARG A 81 3.15 -11.22 -1.97
C ARG A 81 3.15 -10.86 -0.49
N GLU A 82 3.11 -9.57 -0.15
CA GLU A 82 3.01 -9.12 1.24
C GLU A 82 1.69 -9.51 1.87
N LEU A 83 0.58 -9.38 1.12
CA LEU A 83 -0.74 -9.81 1.55
C LEU A 83 -0.80 -11.32 1.77
N GLU A 84 -0.30 -12.12 0.82
CA GLU A 84 -0.20 -13.58 0.97
C GLU A 84 0.62 -13.98 2.20
N LYS A 85 1.74 -13.30 2.47
CA LYS A 85 2.52 -13.56 3.68
C LYS A 85 1.74 -13.24 4.96
N LEU A 86 1.01 -12.13 4.97
CA LEU A 86 0.17 -11.74 6.10
C LEU A 86 -0.95 -12.75 6.35
N THR A 87 -1.64 -13.20 5.30
CA THR A 87 -2.71 -14.19 5.43
C THR A 87 -2.17 -15.55 5.89
N MET A 88 -1.04 -16.02 5.33
CA MET A 88 -0.41 -17.26 5.77
C MET A 88 0.07 -17.19 7.22
N ALA A 89 0.60 -16.05 7.67
CA ALA A 89 1.00 -15.84 9.06
C ALA A 89 -0.20 -15.84 10.03
N GLN A 90 -1.36 -15.31 9.62
CA GLN A 90 -2.58 -15.35 10.42
C GLN A 90 -3.16 -16.77 10.53
N VAL A 91 -3.18 -17.53 9.43
CA VAL A 91 -3.68 -18.92 9.41
C VAL A 91 -2.81 -19.82 10.30
N ALA A 92 -1.48 -19.73 10.17
CA ALA A 92 -0.56 -20.53 10.97
C ALA A 92 -0.65 -20.27 12.50
N GLY A 93 -1.03 -19.06 12.91
CA GLY A 93 -1.18 -18.70 14.32
C GLY A 93 -2.50 -19.16 14.94
N ALA A 94 -3.57 -19.22 14.15
CA ALA A 94 -4.90 -19.65 14.61
C ALA A 94 -5.01 -21.19 14.68
N ASP A 95 -4.52 -21.89 13.66
CA ASP A 95 -4.70 -23.34 13.54
C ASP A 95 -4.01 -24.13 14.66
N ALA A 96 -2.80 -23.75 15.09
CA ALA A 96 -2.07 -24.52 16.10
C ALA A 96 -2.72 -24.50 17.50
N ALA A 97 -3.46 -23.43 17.82
CA ALA A 97 -4.14 -23.29 19.11
C ALA A 97 -5.56 -23.88 19.07
N GLU A 98 -6.27 -23.71 17.96
CA GLU A 98 -7.62 -24.25 17.76
C GLU A 98 -7.58 -25.78 17.63
N ILE A 99 -6.62 -26.33 16.86
CA ILE A 99 -6.42 -27.78 16.75
C ILE A 99 -6.10 -28.42 18.11
N LYS A 100 -5.31 -27.78 18.98
CA LYS A 100 -5.03 -28.31 20.33
C LYS A 100 -6.27 -28.31 21.22
N LYS A 101 -7.10 -27.26 21.12
CA LYS A 101 -8.32 -27.14 21.90
C LYS A 101 -9.33 -28.22 21.48
N ASP A 102 -9.53 -28.38 20.18
CA ASP A 102 -10.46 -29.39 19.64
C ASP A 102 -9.95 -30.81 19.90
N LEU A 103 -8.64 -31.06 19.84
CA LEU A 103 -8.06 -32.36 20.19
C LEU A 103 -8.23 -32.68 21.68
N SER A 104 -8.15 -31.67 22.56
CA SER A 104 -8.37 -31.88 24.01
C SER A 104 -9.80 -32.33 24.32
N VAL A 105 -10.79 -31.82 23.59
CA VAL A 105 -12.20 -32.21 23.76
C VAL A 105 -12.45 -33.67 23.38
N VAL A 106 -11.65 -34.24 22.47
CA VAL A 106 -11.82 -35.62 21.97
C VAL A 106 -11.08 -36.65 22.82
N VAL A 107 -10.03 -36.25 23.56
CA VAL A 107 -9.24 -37.18 24.39
C VAL A 107 -9.92 -37.47 25.73
N ASP A 108 -10.66 -36.52 26.30
CA ASP A 108 -11.38 -36.71 27.58
C ASP A 108 -12.56 -37.70 27.48
N ASP A 109 -13.06 -38.01 26.28
CA ASP A 109 -14.22 -38.90 26.07
C ASP A 109 -13.83 -40.38 25.82
N SER A 110 -12.55 -40.74 26.03
CA SER A 110 -12.13 -42.14 26.00
C SER A 110 -12.60 -42.86 27.28
N PRO A 111 -13.43 -43.92 27.20
CA PRO A 111 -13.87 -44.64 28.38
C PRO A 111 -12.66 -45.30 29.05
N LYS A 112 -12.46 -44.99 30.33
CA LYS A 112 -11.48 -45.65 31.20
C LYS A 112 -11.65 -47.17 31.05
N PRO A 113 -10.63 -47.93 30.65
CA PRO A 113 -10.75 -49.37 30.48
C PRO A 113 -11.16 -49.98 31.81
N ALA A 114 -12.35 -50.60 31.83
CA ALA A 114 -12.84 -51.34 32.97
C ALA A 114 -11.85 -52.46 33.27
N GLU A 115 -11.32 -52.45 34.50
CA GLU A 115 -10.49 -53.51 35.04
C GLU A 115 -11.25 -54.83 34.94
N ALA A 116 -10.68 -55.79 34.22
CA ALA A 116 -11.17 -57.15 34.17
C ALA A 116 -10.99 -57.77 35.56
N SER A 117 -12.09 -57.97 36.28
CA SER A 117 -12.13 -58.87 37.43
C SER A 117 -12.42 -60.28 36.92
N GLU A 118 -11.39 -61.11 36.95
CA GLU A 118 -11.49 -62.57 36.99
C GLU A 118 -12.07 -63.00 38.35
N ASP A 119 -12.68 -64.19 38.35
CA ASP A 119 -12.90 -65.14 39.47
C ASP A 119 -14.36 -65.49 39.88
N ASP A 120 -14.58 -66.81 39.75
CA ASP A 120 -15.57 -67.78 40.29
C ASP A 120 -17.10 -67.61 40.07
#